data_AF-A0A843KHZ2-F1
#
_entry.id   AF-A0A843KHZ2-F1
#
_cell.length_a   1.000
_cell.length_b   1.000
_cell.length_c   1.000
_cell.angle_alpha   90.00
_cell.angle_beta   90.00
_cell.angle_gamma   90.00
#
_symmetry.space_group_name_H-M   'P 1'
#
loop_
_entity.id
_entity.type
_entity.pdbx_description
1 polymer ?
#
loop_
_entity_poly.entity_id
_entity_poly.type
_entity_poly.pdbx_seq_one_letter_code
_entity_poly.pdbx_strand_id
1 'polypeptide(L)'
;MLRGMTMKERLDEIGSRLRELRDLNRVSPEEMADHLKVPVETYNCYEDGKLDIPASILIGIARKLNVDTGLLLTGEESKMNIFTVTRKGEAVEVERRKQYHYQSLARKFAHKKAEPFIVTIDPRKGSPSYYSPPGQEFEYVLEGALKITIN
;
A
#
# COMPACT_ATOMS: atom_id res chain seq x y z
N MET A 1 -17.73 -21.06 -5.80
CA MET A 1 -18.30 -20.40 -4.61
C MET A 1 -17.12 -19.97 -3.74
N LEU A 2 -16.74 -18.69 -3.77
CA LEU A 2 -15.73 -18.16 -2.85
C LEU A 2 -16.44 -17.92 -1.52
N ARG A 3 -16.09 -18.70 -0.49
CA ARG A 3 -16.51 -18.47 0.90
C ARG A 3 -15.97 -17.09 1.30
N GLY A 4 -16.84 -16.19 1.78
CA GLY A 4 -16.39 -14.90 2.31
C GLY A 4 -15.58 -15.13 3.58
N MET A 5 -14.31 -14.74 3.57
CA MET A 5 -13.42 -14.81 4.73
C MET A 5 -13.82 -13.77 5.77
N THR A 6 -13.67 -14.12 7.05
CA THR A 6 -13.80 -13.19 8.16
C THR A 6 -12.58 -12.25 8.23
N MET A 7 -12.74 -11.09 8.88
CA MET A 7 -11.65 -10.12 9.04
C MET A 7 -10.42 -10.73 9.75
N LYS A 8 -10.65 -11.61 10.73
CA LYS A 8 -9.58 -12.28 11.46
C LYS A 8 -8.80 -13.24 10.58
N GLU A 9 -9.49 -14.09 9.80
CA GLU A 9 -8.85 -15.02 8.86
C GLU A 9 -7.98 -14.27 7.84
N ARG A 10 -8.43 -13.08 7.42
CA ARG A 10 -7.63 -12.21 6.52
C ARG A 10 -6.35 -11.68 7.18
N LEU A 11 -6.44 -11.25 8.44
CA LEU A 11 -5.26 -10.77 9.18
C LEU A 11 -4.27 -11.90 9.45
N ASP A 12 -4.75 -13.09 9.80
CA ASP A 12 -3.92 -14.28 10.03
C ASP A 12 -3.19 -14.70 8.75
N GLU A 13 -3.85 -14.66 7.58
CA GLU A 13 -3.21 -14.93 6.28
C GLU A 13 -2.14 -13.89 5.92
N ILE A 14 -2.43 -12.60 6.10
CA ILE A 14 -1.46 -11.54 5.83
C ILE A 14 -0.25 -11.69 6.77
N GLY A 15 -0.49 -11.90 8.07
CA GLY A 15 0.57 -12.07 9.06
C GLY A 15 1.47 -13.27 8.79
N SER A 16 0.87 -14.43 8.46
CA SER A 16 1.61 -15.64 8.09
C SER A 16 2.48 -15.41 6.85
N ARG A 17 1.94 -14.74 5.83
CA ARG A 17 2.67 -14.42 4.60
C ARG A 17 3.83 -13.45 4.85
N LEU A 18 3.64 -12.47 5.73
CA LEU A 18 4.71 -11.55 6.13
C LEU A 18 5.87 -12.33 6.78
N ARG A 19 5.55 -13.25 7.70
CA ARG A 19 6.53 -14.12 8.36
C ARG A 19 7.29 -14.97 7.36
N GLU A 20 6.58 -15.66 6.47
CA GLU A 20 7.20 -16.51 5.44
C GLU A 20 8.16 -15.71 4.55
N LEU A 21 7.73 -14.56 4.04
CA LEU A 21 8.56 -13.72 3.19
C LEU A 21 9.75 -13.13 3.95
N ARG A 22 9.58 -12.78 5.23
CA ARG A 22 10.66 -12.30 6.09
C ARG A 22 11.71 -13.40 6.30
N ASP A 23 11.28 -14.61 6.66
CA ASP A 23 12.15 -15.76 6.91
C ASP A 23 12.90 -16.17 5.63
N LEU A 24 12.22 -16.19 4.47
CA LEU A 24 12.84 -16.46 3.16
C LEU A 24 13.94 -15.45 2.80
N ASN A 25 13.77 -14.18 3.18
CA ASN A 25 14.76 -13.13 2.99
C ASN A 25 15.79 -13.06 4.12
N ARG A 26 15.74 -13.98 5.10
CA ARG A 26 16.64 -14.04 6.27
C ARG A 26 16.68 -12.74 7.08
N VAL A 27 15.55 -12.05 7.16
CA VAL A 27 15.41 -10.83 7.97
C VAL A 27 14.88 -11.22 9.35
N SER A 28 15.47 -10.71 10.44
CA SER A 28 14.93 -10.98 11.77
C SER A 28 13.73 -10.07 12.09
N PRO A 29 12.84 -10.43 13.03
CA PRO A 29 11.78 -9.53 13.49
C PRO A 29 12.31 -8.19 14.00
N GLU A 30 13.46 -8.20 14.69
CA GLU A 30 14.13 -7.00 15.20
C GLU A 30 14.63 -6.11 14.06
N GLU A 31 15.26 -6.68 13.03
CA GLU A 31 15.73 -5.94 11.86
C GLU A 31 14.58 -5.31 11.07
N MET A 32 13.45 -6.01 10.97
CA MET A 32 12.26 -5.46 10.32
C MET A 32 11.63 -4.35 11.16
N ALA A 33 11.50 -4.57 12.47
CA ALA A 33 10.97 -3.58 13.40
C ALA A 33 11.80 -2.28 13.41
N ASP A 34 13.13 -2.40 13.42
CA ASP A 34 14.06 -1.27 13.30
C ASP A 34 13.87 -0.50 11.99
N HIS A 35 13.79 -1.22 10.85
CA HIS A 35 13.53 -0.62 9.55
C HIS A 35 12.21 0.17 9.51
N LEU A 36 11.16 -0.38 10.13
CA LEU A 36 9.82 0.22 10.18
C LEU A 36 9.69 1.29 11.27
N LYS A 37 10.69 1.43 12.15
CA LYS A 37 10.67 2.31 13.33
C LYS A 37 9.48 2.04 14.26
N VAL A 38 9.25 0.76 14.55
CA VAL A 38 8.23 0.30 15.50
C VAL A 38 8.85 -0.64 16.55
N PRO A 39 8.24 -0.80 17.74
CA PRO A 39 8.69 -1.81 18.69
C PRO A 39 8.58 -3.23 18.10
N VAL A 40 9.51 -4.12 18.45
CA VAL A 40 9.53 -5.51 17.93
C VAL A 40 8.27 -6.27 18.32
N GLU A 41 7.71 -5.99 19.49
CA GLU A 41 6.45 -6.56 19.97
C GLU A 41 5.27 -6.13 19.09
N THR A 42 5.31 -4.89 18.61
CA THR A 42 4.29 -4.38 17.68
C THR A 42 4.40 -5.07 16.33
N TYR A 43 5.63 -5.27 15.83
CA TYR A 43 5.86 -6.02 14.60
C TYR A 43 5.39 -7.48 14.71
N ASN A 44 5.71 -8.16 15.82
CA ASN A 44 5.26 -9.53 16.07
C ASN A 44 3.73 -9.65 16.08
N CYS A 45 3.03 -8.65 16.62
CA CYS A 45 1.57 -8.60 16.56
C CYS A 45 1.01 -8.47 15.14
N TYR A 46 1.74 -7.88 14.19
CA TYR A 46 1.37 -7.86 12.78
C TYR A 46 1.50 -9.25 12.15
N GLU A 47 2.62 -9.96 12.41
CA GLU A 47 2.80 -11.33 11.91
C GLU A 47 1.81 -12.33 12.52
N ASP A 48 1.42 -12.11 13.77
CA ASP A 48 0.46 -12.95 14.50
C ASP A 48 -1.01 -12.65 14.13
N GLY A 49 -1.29 -11.68 13.25
CA GLY A 49 -2.66 -11.28 12.89
C GLY A 49 -3.44 -10.62 14.05
N LYS A 50 -2.75 -10.22 15.13
CA LYS A 50 -3.35 -9.62 16.34
C LYS A 50 -3.64 -8.13 16.20
N LEU A 51 -2.89 -7.45 15.33
CA LEU A 51 -3.07 -6.03 15.02
C LEU A 51 -3.32 -5.86 13.52
N ASP A 52 -4.19 -4.89 13.20
CA ASP A 52 -4.31 -4.42 11.83
C ASP A 52 -3.01 -3.73 11.39
N ILE A 53 -2.71 -3.82 10.10
CA ILE A 53 -1.42 -3.39 9.56
C ILE A 53 -1.62 -2.12 8.72
N PRO A 54 -1.14 -0.96 9.19
CA PRO A 54 -1.27 0.28 8.43
C PRO A 54 -0.62 0.17 7.05
N ALA A 55 -1.21 0.82 6.04
CA ALA A 55 -0.68 0.80 4.67
C ALA A 55 0.80 1.26 4.59
N SER A 56 1.22 2.22 5.43
CA SER A 56 2.62 2.66 5.50
C SER A 56 3.57 1.56 5.99
N ILE A 57 3.12 0.70 6.90
CA ILE A 57 3.88 -0.45 7.40
C ILE A 57 4.00 -1.50 6.30
N LEU A 58 2.90 -1.83 5.62
CA LEU A 58 2.92 -2.78 4.48
C LEU A 58 3.86 -2.31 3.35
N ILE A 59 3.85 -1.03 3.01
CA ILE A 59 4.77 -0.45 2.02
C ILE A 59 6.22 -0.53 2.50
N GLY A 60 6.48 -0.29 3.80
CA GLY A 60 7.80 -0.44 4.39
C GLY A 60 8.32 -1.87 4.32
N ILE A 61 7.49 -2.85 4.68
CA ILE A 61 7.85 -4.27 4.61
C ILE A 61 8.12 -4.68 3.16
N ALA A 62 7.24 -4.30 2.23
CA ALA A 62 7.39 -4.57 0.81
C ALA A 62 8.74 -4.04 0.27
N ARG A 63 9.12 -2.82 0.68
CA ARG A 63 10.42 -2.23 0.32
C ARG A 63 11.60 -3.00 0.91
N LYS A 64 11.56 -3.36 2.19
CA LYS A 64 12.64 -4.10 2.86
C LYS A 64 12.85 -5.49 2.26
N LEU A 65 11.75 -6.16 1.89
CA LEU A 65 11.76 -7.51 1.32
C LEU A 65 11.86 -7.49 -0.22
N ASN A 66 11.92 -6.32 -0.85
CA ASN A 66 11.97 -6.13 -2.30
C ASN A 66 10.84 -6.86 -3.07
N VAL A 67 9.61 -6.79 -2.53
CA VAL A 67 8.39 -7.38 -3.13
C VAL A 67 7.32 -6.32 -3.35
N ASP A 68 6.26 -6.67 -4.09
CA ASP A 68 5.09 -5.80 -4.27
C ASP A 68 4.15 -5.87 -3.05
N THR A 69 3.56 -4.73 -2.66
CA THR A 69 2.59 -4.69 -1.55
C THR A 69 1.34 -5.55 -1.83
N GLY A 70 0.97 -5.70 -3.11
CA GLY A 70 -0.10 -6.60 -3.56
C GLY A 70 0.19 -8.06 -3.24
N LEU A 71 1.45 -8.51 -3.34
CA LEU A 71 1.85 -9.86 -2.93
C LEU A 71 1.55 -10.07 -1.44
N LEU A 72 1.91 -9.09 -0.59
CA LEU A 72 1.66 -9.17 0.85
C LEU A 72 0.17 -9.26 1.19
N LEU A 73 -0.68 -8.57 0.43
CA LEU A 73 -2.11 -8.47 0.68
C LEU A 73 -2.94 -9.63 0.11
N THR A 74 -2.47 -10.23 -0.99
CA THR A 74 -3.27 -11.17 -1.79
C THR A 74 -2.65 -12.54 -1.96
N GLY A 75 -1.34 -12.69 -1.67
CA GLY A 75 -0.59 -13.91 -1.98
C GLY A 75 -0.29 -14.09 -3.47
N GLU A 76 -0.73 -13.16 -4.32
CA GLU A 76 -0.48 -13.21 -5.76
C GLU A 76 0.63 -12.21 -6.13
N GLU A 77 1.69 -12.72 -6.74
CA GLU A 77 2.74 -11.89 -7.29
C GLU A 77 2.26 -11.29 -8.62
N SER A 78 2.40 -9.97 -8.80
CA SER A 78 2.18 -9.36 -10.10
C SER A 78 3.26 -9.85 -11.07
N LYS A 79 2.92 -10.79 -11.94
CA LYS A 79 3.88 -11.36 -12.91
C LYS A 79 4.24 -10.41 -14.06
N MET A 80 3.58 -9.25 -14.17
CA MET A 80 3.69 -8.36 -15.32
C MET A 80 4.65 -7.20 -15.06
N ASN A 81 5.75 -7.12 -15.82
CA ASN A 81 6.82 -6.11 -15.66
C ASN A 81 7.22 -5.40 -16.97
N ILE A 82 6.53 -5.66 -18.10
CA ILE A 82 6.79 -4.98 -19.40
C ILE A 82 5.83 -3.81 -19.59
N PHE A 83 4.52 -4.08 -19.59
CA PHE A 83 3.48 -3.05 -19.56
C PHE A 83 2.22 -3.58 -18.85
N THR A 84 1.39 -2.68 -18.34
CA THR A 84 0.03 -3.03 -17.86
C THR A 84 -0.99 -2.12 -18.54
N VAL A 85 -2.22 -2.62 -18.70
CA VAL A 85 -3.34 -1.85 -19.25
C VAL A 85 -4.46 -1.87 -18.22
N THR A 86 -4.89 -0.68 -17.81
CA THR A 86 -6.08 -0.46 -16.99
C THR A 86 -7.08 0.30 -17.84
N ARG A 87 -8.20 -0.34 -18.21
CA ARG A 87 -9.23 0.32 -19.01
C ARG A 87 -10.11 1.20 -18.12
N LYS A 88 -10.85 2.13 -18.75
CA LYS A 88 -11.84 2.96 -18.06
C LYS A 88 -12.82 2.06 -17.28
N GLY A 89 -12.99 2.32 -15.99
CA GLY A 89 -13.85 1.54 -15.10
C GLY A 89 -13.20 0.31 -14.46
N GLU A 90 -11.98 -0.06 -14.85
CA GLU A 90 -11.24 -1.19 -14.26
C GLU A 90 -10.19 -0.76 -13.23
N ALA A 91 -10.00 0.55 -13.05
CA ALA A 91 -9.09 1.07 -12.04
C ALA A 91 -9.57 0.66 -10.65
N VAL A 92 -8.65 0.14 -9.84
CA VAL A 92 -9.00 -0.44 -8.54
C VAL A 92 -8.98 0.65 -7.48
N GLU A 93 -10.06 0.75 -6.70
CA GLU A 93 -10.10 1.62 -5.53
C GLU A 93 -9.11 1.18 -4.46
N VAL A 94 -8.38 2.14 -3.91
CA VAL A 94 -7.40 1.88 -2.85
C VAL A 94 -7.59 2.84 -1.70
N GLU A 95 -7.64 2.30 -0.49
CA GLU A 95 -7.67 3.11 0.73
C GLU A 95 -6.26 3.61 1.05
N ARG A 96 -5.96 4.84 0.62
CA ARG A 96 -4.70 5.53 0.95
C ARG A 96 -4.89 6.63 1.97
N ARG A 97 -5.93 7.45 1.80
CA ARG A 97 -6.33 8.52 2.73
C ARG A 97 -7.84 8.58 2.76
N LYS A 98 -8.42 8.69 3.96
CA LYS A 98 -9.87 8.87 4.14
C LYS A 98 -10.43 10.13 3.47
N GLN A 99 -9.54 11.06 3.09
CA GLN A 99 -9.90 12.36 2.55
C GLN A 99 -10.03 12.37 1.02
N TYR A 100 -9.54 11.37 0.31
CA TYR A 100 -9.59 11.39 -1.16
C TYR A 100 -9.95 10.02 -1.71
N HIS A 101 -10.60 10.01 -2.86
CA HIS A 101 -10.92 8.78 -3.57
C HIS A 101 -9.78 8.47 -4.53
N TYR A 102 -9.04 7.40 -4.26
CA TYR A 102 -7.91 6.96 -5.08
C TYR A 102 -8.28 5.73 -5.90
N GLN A 103 -7.95 5.77 -7.19
CA GLN A 103 -8.02 4.62 -8.08
C GLN A 103 -6.63 4.36 -8.65
N SER A 104 -6.07 3.17 -8.39
CA SER A 104 -4.76 2.78 -8.92
C SER A 104 -4.86 2.41 -10.39
N LEU A 105 -3.99 3.00 -11.21
CA LEU A 105 -3.90 2.73 -12.65
C LEU A 105 -2.91 1.63 -13.00
N ALA A 106 -2.06 1.21 -12.06
CA ALA A 106 -0.99 0.24 -12.34
C ALA A 106 -0.92 -0.90 -11.32
N ARG A 107 -2.01 -1.22 -10.61
CA ARG A 107 -2.01 -2.23 -9.53
C ARG A 107 -1.36 -3.57 -9.89
N LYS A 108 -1.48 -4.01 -11.15
CA LYS A 108 -0.96 -5.31 -11.65
C LYS A 108 0.49 -5.26 -12.16
N PHE A 109 1.19 -4.12 -12.05
CA PHE A 109 2.55 -3.95 -12.57
C PHE A 109 3.58 -4.14 -11.46
N ALA A 110 4.59 -4.97 -11.66
CA ALA A 110 5.65 -5.17 -10.67
C ALA A 110 6.75 -4.10 -10.77
N HIS A 111 7.46 -3.88 -9.66
CA HIS A 111 8.68 -3.05 -9.56
C HIS A 111 8.53 -1.64 -10.16
N LYS A 112 7.39 -1.01 -9.93
CA LYS A 112 7.06 0.30 -10.50
C LYS A 112 8.01 1.37 -9.95
N LYS A 113 8.50 2.24 -10.83
CA LYS A 113 9.25 3.46 -10.44
C LYS A 113 8.35 4.58 -9.91
N ALA A 114 7.08 4.57 -10.31
CA ALA A 114 6.06 5.51 -9.89
C ALA A 114 4.74 4.76 -9.69
N GLU A 115 3.90 5.26 -8.79
CA GLU A 115 2.56 4.72 -8.56
C GLU A 115 1.52 5.72 -9.10
N PRO A 116 0.94 5.48 -10.30
CA PRO A 116 -0.03 6.38 -10.91
C PRO A 116 -1.44 6.15 -10.36
N PHE A 117 -2.14 7.26 -10.10
CA PHE A 117 -3.52 7.26 -9.61
C PHE A 117 -4.42 8.20 -10.39
N ILE A 118 -5.71 7.87 -10.46
CA ILE A 118 -6.77 8.88 -10.56
C ILE A 118 -7.17 9.23 -9.13
N VAL A 119 -7.16 10.53 -8.82
CA VAL A 119 -7.54 11.04 -7.50
C VAL A 119 -8.73 11.96 -7.67
N THR A 120 -9.84 11.64 -7.00
CA THR A 120 -11.00 12.53 -6.91
C THR A 120 -10.99 13.20 -5.55
N ILE A 121 -11.05 14.53 -5.57
CA ILE A 121 -10.96 15.40 -4.41
C ILE A 121 -12.26 16.18 -4.31
N ASP A 122 -13.06 15.90 -3.27
CA ASP A 122 -14.27 16.68 -3.01
C ASP A 122 -13.91 18.08 -2.48
N PRO A 123 -14.63 19.13 -2.92
CA PRO A 123 -14.48 20.46 -2.35
C PRO A 123 -14.73 20.47 -0.84
N ARG A 124 -13.84 21.10 -0.06
CA ARG A 124 -13.93 21.15 1.41
C ARG A 124 -13.64 22.55 1.92
N LYS A 125 -14.26 22.90 3.06
CA LYS A 125 -13.93 24.09 3.85
C LYS A 125 -12.85 23.73 4.87
N GLY A 126 -11.85 24.59 5.03
CA GLY A 126 -10.75 24.41 6.00
C GLY A 126 -9.36 24.47 5.35
N SER A 127 -8.33 24.37 6.18
CA SER A 127 -6.93 24.32 5.75
C SER A 127 -6.56 22.91 5.26
N PRO A 128 -5.78 22.80 4.17
CA PRO A 128 -5.27 21.50 3.71
C PRO A 128 -4.29 20.93 4.75
N SER A 129 -4.23 19.60 4.83
CA SER A 129 -3.18 18.92 5.58
C SER A 129 -1.89 18.93 4.76
N TYR A 130 -0.80 19.42 5.33
CA TYR A 130 0.51 19.33 4.71
C TYR A 130 1.01 17.89 4.72
N TYR A 131 1.44 17.41 3.56
CA TYR A 131 2.07 16.12 3.41
C TYR A 131 3.23 16.22 2.43
N SER A 132 4.35 15.59 2.77
CA SER A 132 5.53 15.53 1.93
C SER A 132 5.92 14.05 1.78
N PRO A 133 5.44 13.35 0.74
CA PRO A 133 5.84 11.97 0.50
C PRO A 133 7.34 11.92 0.17
N PRO A 134 8.04 10.84 0.57
CA PRO A 134 9.40 10.62 0.11
C PRO A 134 9.39 10.41 -1.41
N GLY A 135 10.24 11.13 -2.14
CA GLY A 135 10.39 11.02 -3.58
C GLY A 135 9.89 12.24 -4.34
N GLN A 136 9.48 12.02 -5.59
CA GLN A 136 8.95 13.05 -6.48
C GLN A 136 7.47 12.78 -6.75
N GLU A 137 6.69 13.85 -6.89
CA GLU A 137 5.25 13.80 -7.20
C GLU A 137 4.98 14.67 -8.43
N PHE A 138 4.08 14.18 -9.29
CA PHE A 138 3.61 14.89 -10.48
C PHE A 138 2.08 14.86 -10.48
N GLU A 139 1.47 16.02 -10.58
CA GLU A 139 0.01 16.19 -10.60
C GLU A 139 -0.44 16.77 -11.94
N TYR A 140 -1.51 16.23 -12.49
CA TYR A 140 -2.17 16.74 -13.69
C TYR A 140 -3.68 16.82 -13.46
N VAL A 141 -4.23 18.03 -13.57
CA VAL A 141 -5.67 18.27 -13.35
C VAL A 141 -6.45 17.79 -14.57
N LEU A 142 -7.21 16.71 -14.39
CA LEU A 142 -8.09 16.16 -15.44
C LEU A 142 -9.37 17.00 -15.58
N GLU A 143 -9.99 17.36 -14.46
CA GLU A 143 -11.26 18.10 -14.42
C GLU A 143 -11.30 19.03 -13.19
N GLY A 144 -11.94 20.21 -13.34
CA GLY A 144 -12.12 21.17 -12.26
C GLY A 144 -10.92 22.10 -12.02
N ALA A 145 -10.77 22.57 -10.79
CA ALA A 145 -9.69 23.46 -10.37
C ALA A 145 -9.11 22.98 -9.03
N LEU A 146 -7.78 22.87 -8.96
CA LEU A 146 -7.06 22.45 -7.78
C LEU A 146 -6.23 23.63 -7.23
N LYS A 147 -6.35 23.89 -5.93
CA LYS A 147 -5.44 24.79 -5.22
C LYS A 147 -4.34 23.98 -4.56
N ILE A 148 -3.11 24.19 -5.01
CA ILE A 148 -1.92 23.52 -4.47
C ILE A 148 -1.15 24.52 -3.59
N THR A 149 -0.76 24.08 -2.39
CA THR A 149 0.12 24.84 -1.50
C THR A 149 1.43 24.09 -1.35
N ILE A 150 2.55 24.71 -1.71
CA ILE A 150 3.91 24.16 -1.61
C ILE A 150 4.71 25.07 -0.67
N ASN A 151 5.51 24.48 0.23
CA ASN A 151 6.39 25.20 1.15
C ASN A 151 7.82 25.21 0.64
#